data_AF-A0A284R668-F1
#
_entry.id   AF-A0A284R668-F1
#
_cell.length_a   1.000
_cell.length_b   1.000
_cell.length_c   1.000
_cell.angle_alpha   90.00
_cell.angle_beta   90.00
_cell.angle_gamma   90.00
#
_symmetry.space_group_name_H-M   'P 1'
#
loop_
_entity.id
_entity.type
_entity.pdbx_description
1 polymer ?
#
loop_
_entity_poly.entity_id
_entity_poly.type
_entity_poly.pdbx_seq_one_letter_code
_entity_poly.pdbx_strand_id
1 'polypeptide(L)'
;MLDAVLAYKSAIKELMGNDNYSISDYKLTRTEWTVLENLHDVLKVLKDATLYFSHSTPNLETVTVIPAMDHIDQVFATASIQNVNLSPPMRASLLIAKKTLNWCHSCSLFKHVILRKLVNYA
;
A
#
# COMPACT_ATOMS: atom_id res chain seq x y z
N MET A 1 -5.85 -7.49 -7.09
CA MET A 1 -5.95 -8.82 -6.44
C MET A 1 -6.67 -8.74 -5.11
N LEU A 2 -6.15 -8.02 -4.10
CA LEU A 2 -6.83 -7.84 -2.80
C LEU A 2 -8.24 -7.22 -2.91
N ASP A 3 -8.42 -6.22 -3.79
CA ASP A 3 -9.74 -5.64 -4.11
C ASP A 3 -10.78 -6.73 -4.45
N ALA A 4 -10.40 -7.70 -5.29
CA ALA A 4 -11.27 -8.79 -5.71
C ALA A 4 -11.52 -9.78 -4.57
N VAL A 5 -10.49 -10.12 -3.79
CA VAL A 5 -10.61 -11.03 -2.65
C VAL A 5 -11.58 -10.48 -1.59
N LEU A 6 -11.54 -9.18 -1.33
CA LEU A 6 -12.49 -8.54 -0.41
C LEU A 6 -13.89 -8.42 -1.00
N ALA A 7 -14.03 -8.15 -2.30
CA ALA A 7 -15.32 -8.12 -2.99
C ALA A 7 -16.05 -9.48 -2.93
N TYR A 8 -15.30 -10.58 -3.07
CA TYR A 8 -15.85 -11.94 -3.03
C TYR A 8 -15.72 -12.62 -1.66
N LYS A 9 -15.48 -11.86 -0.58
CA LYS A 9 -15.23 -12.40 0.77
C LYS A 9 -16.31 -13.37 1.26
N SER A 10 -17.58 -13.10 0.98
CA SER A 10 -18.70 -13.98 1.38
C SER A 10 -18.62 -15.34 0.67
N ALA A 11 -18.50 -15.31 -0.66
CA ALA A 11 -18.40 -16.52 -1.47
C ALA A 11 -17.15 -17.35 -1.11
N ILE A 12 -16.01 -16.68 -0.87
CA ILE A 12 -14.77 -17.35 -0.45
C ILE A 12 -14.95 -18.02 0.93
N LYS A 13 -15.64 -17.37 1.88
CA LYS A 13 -15.92 -17.96 3.19
C LYS A 13 -16.86 -19.16 3.12
N GLU A 14 -17.86 -19.13 2.24
CA GLU A 14 -18.76 -20.27 2.01
C GLU A 14 -18.02 -21.44 1.38
N LEU A 15 -17.18 -21.18 0.38
CA LEU A 15 -16.36 -22.19 -0.28
C LEU A 15 -15.37 -22.85 0.69
N MET A 16 -14.71 -22.08 1.56
CA MET A 16 -13.82 -22.60 2.61
C MET A 16 -14.57 -23.17 3.83
N GLY A 17 -15.89 -23.00 3.90
CA GLY A 17 -16.73 -23.57 4.95
C GLY A 17 -17.22 -24.99 4.63
N ASN A 18 -16.99 -25.46 3.41
CA ASN A 18 -17.40 -26.77 2.93
C ASN A 18 -16.19 -27.72 2.93
N ASP A 19 -16.19 -28.68 3.86
CA ASP A 19 -15.11 -29.65 4.06
C ASP A 19 -14.91 -30.62 2.87
N ASN A 20 -15.78 -30.55 1.87
CA ASN A 20 -15.67 -31.36 0.65
C ASN A 20 -14.60 -30.87 -0.32
N TYR A 21 -13.98 -29.70 -0.07
CA TYR A 21 -12.96 -29.13 -0.94
C TYR A 21 -11.61 -29.01 -0.23
N SER A 22 -10.52 -29.27 -0.97
CA SER A 22 -9.13 -29.08 -0.49
C SER A 22 -8.79 -27.62 -0.14
N ILE A 23 -9.69 -26.68 -0.42
CA ILE A 23 -9.53 -25.27 -0.05
C ILE A 23 -9.93 -25.00 1.42
N SER A 24 -10.62 -25.93 2.09
CA SER A 24 -11.00 -25.79 3.50
C SER A 24 -9.75 -25.71 4.41
N ASP A 25 -8.66 -26.38 4.02
CA ASP A 25 -7.38 -26.35 4.73
C ASP A 25 -6.74 -24.94 4.75
N TYR A 26 -7.13 -24.06 3.83
CA TYR A 26 -6.64 -22.69 3.71
C TYR A 26 -7.60 -21.65 4.32
N LYS A 27 -8.54 -22.11 5.15
CA LYS A 27 -9.54 -21.25 5.79
C LYS A 27 -8.87 -20.21 6.68
N LEU A 28 -8.92 -18.97 6.23
CA LEU A 28 -8.45 -17.82 7.00
C LEU A 28 -9.29 -17.62 8.26
N THR A 29 -8.60 -17.46 9.38
CA THR A 29 -9.17 -17.08 10.67
C THR A 29 -9.72 -15.65 10.63
N ARG A 30 -10.55 -15.30 11.61
CA ARG A 30 -11.07 -13.92 11.74
C ARG A 30 -9.93 -12.89 11.80
N THR A 31 -8.86 -13.21 12.52
CA THR A 31 -7.69 -12.35 12.66
C THR A 31 -6.98 -12.14 11.34
N GLU A 32 -6.78 -13.19 10.55
CA GLU A 32 -6.13 -13.08 9.24
C GLU A 32 -6.97 -12.29 8.25
N TRP A 33 -8.30 -12.41 8.29
CA TRP A 33 -9.19 -11.55 7.51
C TRP A 33 -9.03 -10.07 7.87
N THR A 34 -8.93 -9.75 9.16
CA THR A 34 -8.68 -8.36 9.61
C THR A 34 -7.30 -7.87 9.16
N VAL A 35 -6.28 -8.72 9.18
CA VAL A 35 -4.95 -8.38 8.64
C VAL A 35 -5.03 -8.10 7.13
N LEU A 36 -5.81 -8.88 6.38
CA LEU A 36 -5.99 -8.69 4.95
C LEU A 36 -6.66 -7.35 4.61
N GLU A 37 -7.69 -6.97 5.37
CA GLU A 37 -8.37 -5.68 5.24
C GLU A 37 -7.43 -4.52 5.55
N ASN A 38 -6.71 -4.60 6.67
CA ASN A 38 -5.71 -3.61 7.04
C ASN A 38 -4.61 -3.45 5.98
N LEU A 39 -4.15 -4.57 5.40
CA LEU A 39 -3.16 -4.56 4.33
C LEU A 39 -3.72 -3.90 3.06
N HIS A 40 -4.97 -4.21 2.71
CA HIS A 40 -5.64 -3.61 1.57
C HIS A 40 -5.73 -2.08 1.69
N ASP A 41 -6.15 -1.56 2.84
CA ASP A 41 -6.27 -0.12 3.08
C ASP A 41 -4.93 0.61 2.92
N VAL A 42 -3.86 0.04 3.49
CA VAL A 42 -2.50 0.59 3.37
C VAL A 42 -2.01 0.56 1.93
N LEU A 43 -2.23 -0.54 1.21
CA LEU A 43 -1.80 -0.67 -0.19
C LEU A 43 -2.62 0.22 -1.13
N LYS A 44 -3.86 0.55 -0.78
CA LYS A 44 -4.70 1.45 -1.57
C LYS A 44 -4.08 2.85 -1.66
N VAL A 45 -3.56 3.40 -0.57
CA VAL A 45 -2.88 4.70 -0.58
C VAL A 45 -1.65 4.70 -1.49
N LEU A 46 -0.87 3.62 -1.50
CA LEU A 46 0.27 3.46 -2.41
C LEU A 46 -0.17 3.32 -3.88
N LYS A 47 -1.25 2.60 -4.14
CA LYS A 47 -1.84 2.45 -5.48
C LYS A 47 -2.33 3.80 -6.01
N ASP A 48 -3.04 4.56 -5.19
CA ASP A 48 -3.58 5.87 -5.55
C ASP A 48 -2.45 6.87 -5.85
N ALA A 49 -1.41 6.90 -5.02
CA ALA A 49 -0.21 7.71 -5.29
C ALA A 49 0.51 7.28 -6.57
N THR A 50 0.65 5.97 -6.81
CA THR A 50 1.30 5.45 -8.02
C THR A 50 0.50 5.80 -9.27
N LEU A 51 -0.82 5.67 -9.24
CA LEU A 51 -1.70 6.09 -10.34
C LEU A 51 -1.55 7.60 -10.58
N TYR A 52 -1.60 8.39 -9.51
CA TYR A 52 -1.41 9.84 -9.58
C TYR A 52 -0.09 10.23 -10.25
N PHE A 53 1.02 9.55 -9.95
CA PHE A 53 2.31 9.76 -10.62
C PHE A 53 2.39 9.17 -12.03
N SER A 54 1.59 8.15 -12.34
CA SER A 54 1.55 7.52 -13.66
C SER A 54 0.78 8.36 -14.67
N HIS A 55 -0.08 9.28 -14.21
CA HIS A 55 -0.73 10.25 -15.07
C HIS A 55 0.30 11.27 -15.58
N SER A 56 0.65 11.15 -16.86
CA SER A 56 1.53 12.11 -17.56
C SER A 56 0.87 13.49 -17.62
N THR A 57 1.10 14.31 -16.59
CA THR A 57 0.70 15.72 -16.58
C THR A 57 1.97 16.54 -16.79
N PRO A 58 2.22 17.08 -18.01
CA PRO A 58 3.55 17.52 -18.46
C PRO A 58 4.21 18.67 -17.67
N ASN A 59 3.57 19.22 -16.63
CA ASN A 59 3.88 20.54 -16.10
C ASN A 59 4.07 20.55 -14.56
N LEU A 60 3.87 19.41 -13.88
CA LEU A 60 3.61 19.38 -12.44
C LEU A 60 4.42 18.36 -11.63
N GLU A 61 5.25 17.53 -12.27
CA GLU A 61 5.90 16.36 -11.66
C GLU A 61 6.70 16.65 -10.37
N THR A 62 7.30 17.84 -10.22
CA THR A 62 8.07 18.18 -9.01
C THR A 62 7.23 18.84 -7.91
N VAL A 63 6.16 19.56 -8.27
CA VAL A 63 5.26 20.24 -7.32
C VAL A 63 4.27 19.25 -6.71
N THR A 64 3.95 18.16 -7.41
CA THR A 64 2.90 17.21 -6.99
C THR A 64 3.40 16.02 -6.18
N VAL A 65 4.69 15.67 -6.28
CA VAL A 65 5.22 14.50 -5.58
C VAL A 65 5.54 14.76 -4.12
N ILE A 66 6.07 15.94 -3.77
CA ILE A 66 6.37 16.26 -2.36
C ILE A 66 5.09 16.15 -1.49
N PRO A 67 3.96 16.79 -1.86
CA PRO A 67 2.72 16.66 -1.09
C PRO A 67 2.18 15.23 -1.03
N ALA A 68 2.30 14.47 -2.12
CA ALA A 68 1.85 13.08 -2.15
C ALA A 68 2.71 12.17 -1.26
N MET A 69 4.03 12.39 -1.22
CA MET A 69 4.92 11.63 -0.35
C MET A 69 4.74 12.02 1.12
N ASP A 70 4.54 13.32 1.42
CA ASP A 70 4.19 13.80 2.76
C ASP A 70 2.85 13.19 3.24
N HIS A 71 1.87 13.07 2.33
CA HIS A 71 0.61 12.41 2.63
C HIS A 71 0.80 10.92 2.97
N ILE A 72 1.64 10.19 2.22
CA ILE A 72 1.95 8.78 2.53
C ILE A 72 2.67 8.67 3.89
N ASP A 73 3.65 9.53 4.19
CA ASP A 73 4.34 9.52 5.50
C ASP A 73 3.34 9.74 6.64
N GLN A 74 2.43 10.71 6.48
CA GLN A 74 1.40 11.01 7.47
C GLN A 74 0.45 9.82 7.68
N VAL A 75 -0.01 9.17 6.60
CA VAL A 75 -0.87 7.98 6.69
C VAL A 75 -0.14 6.85 7.42
N PHE A 76 1.13 6.58 7.10
CA PHE A 76 1.88 5.51 7.75
C PHE A 76 2.18 5.81 9.22
N ALA A 77 2.51 7.05 9.55
CA ALA A 77 2.70 7.50 10.93
C ALA A 77 1.41 7.37 11.75
N THR A 78 0.30 7.85 11.21
CA THR A 78 -1.02 7.79 11.85
C THR A 78 -1.46 6.34 12.05
N ALA A 79 -1.37 5.52 11.00
CA ALA A 79 -1.78 4.13 11.06
C ALA A 79 -0.91 3.33 12.05
N SER A 80 0.42 3.48 12.02
CA SER A 80 1.32 2.73 12.91
C SER A 80 1.15 3.04 14.41
N ILE A 81 0.74 4.27 14.75
CA ILE A 81 0.59 4.73 16.14
C ILE A 81 -0.84 4.60 16.64
N GLN A 82 -1.82 5.04 15.86
CA GLN A 82 -3.20 5.24 16.32
C GLN A 82 -4.14 4.09 15.96
N ASN A 83 -3.78 3.23 14.99
CA ASN A 83 -4.66 2.14 14.60
C ASN A 83 -4.50 0.94 15.55
N VAL A 84 -5.37 0.90 16.56
CA VAL A 84 -5.43 -0.15 17.58
C VAL A 84 -5.70 -1.52 16.95
N ASN A 85 -6.33 -1.56 15.77
CA ASN A 85 -6.70 -2.78 15.04
C ASN A 85 -5.58 -3.33 14.14
N LEU A 86 -4.46 -2.62 13.99
CA LEU A 86 -3.31 -3.17 13.27
C LEU A 86 -2.60 -4.22 14.11
N SER A 87 -2.37 -5.37 13.51
CA SER A 87 -1.55 -6.42 14.11
C SER A 87 -0.10 -5.94 14.30
N PRO A 88 0.64 -6.49 15.30
CA PRO A 88 2.05 -6.16 15.50
C PRO A 88 2.93 -6.23 14.23
N PRO A 89 2.83 -7.26 13.35
CA PRO A 89 3.61 -7.27 12.12
C PRO A 89 3.22 -6.14 11.16
N MET A 90 1.94 -5.77 11.07
CA MET A 90 1.51 -4.64 10.23
C MET A 90 2.08 -3.31 10.71
N ARG A 91 2.11 -3.08 12.03
CA ARG A 91 2.76 -1.87 12.59
C ARG A 91 4.25 -1.85 12.28
N ALA A 92 4.94 -2.98 12.44
CA ALA A 92 6.37 -3.08 12.11
C ALA A 92 6.61 -2.82 10.61
N SER A 93 5.79 -3.40 9.72
CA SER A 93 5.87 -3.16 8.28
C SER A 93 5.66 -1.69 7.93
N LEU A 94 4.69 -1.00 8.54
CA LEU A 94 4.45 0.42 8.33
C LEU A 94 5.61 1.30 8.79
N LEU A 95 6.22 0.98 9.95
CA LEU A 95 7.39 1.70 10.43
C LEU A 95 8.60 1.52 9.50
N ILE A 96 8.80 0.31 8.97
CA ILE A 96 9.83 0.04 7.97
C ILE A 96 9.54 0.81 6.68
N ALA A 97 8.29 0.77 6.18
CA ALA A 97 7.89 1.49 4.98
C ALA A 97 8.10 3.00 5.13
N LYS A 98 7.74 3.57 6.29
CA LYS A 98 7.98 4.96 6.65
C LYS A 98 9.49 5.30 6.66
N LYS A 99 10.32 4.45 7.26
CA LYS A 99 11.78 4.65 7.29
C LYS A 99 12.36 4.63 5.87
N THR A 100 11.90 3.71 5.03
CA THR A 100 12.29 3.63 3.62
C THR A 100 11.87 4.89 2.86
N LEU A 101 10.66 5.39 3.08
CA LEU A 101 10.17 6.63 2.47
C LEU A 101 11.05 7.83 2.85
N ASN A 102 11.34 8.00 4.14
CA ASN A 102 12.22 9.06 4.65
C ASN A 102 13.65 8.97 4.10
N TRP A 103 14.16 7.75 3.93
CA TRP A 103 15.44 7.53 3.26
C TRP A 103 15.39 7.94 1.78
N CYS A 104 14.31 7.60 1.05
CA CYS A 104 14.10 8.01 -0.34
C CYS A 104 14.02 9.54 -0.49
N HIS A 105 13.44 10.25 0.49
CA HIS A 105 13.48 11.72 0.55
C HIS A 105 14.91 12.26 0.72
N SER A 106 15.67 11.66 1.64
CA SER A 106 17.04 12.11 1.98
C SER A 106 18.05 11.81 0.87
N CYS A 107 17.88 10.71 0.14
CA CYS A 107 18.88 10.22 -0.81
C CYS A 107 18.79 10.86 -2.21
N SER A 108 17.98 11.89 -2.43
CA SER A 108 17.92 12.59 -3.72
C SER A 108 17.62 11.64 -4.91
N LEU A 109 16.85 10.56 -4.70
CA LEU A 109 16.34 9.75 -5.81
C LEU A 109 15.30 10.53 -6.63
N PHE A 110 14.67 11.53 -6.00
CA PHE A 110 13.67 12.39 -6.60
C PHE A 110 14.24 13.33 -7.67
N LYS A 111 15.46 13.85 -7.47
CA LYS A 111 16.16 14.64 -8.50
C LYS A 111 16.75 13.75 -9.59
N HIS A 112 17.32 12.60 -9.24
CA HIS A 112 18.16 11.85 -10.18
C HIS A 112 17.39 10.87 -11.11
N VAL A 113 16.24 10.34 -10.67
CA VAL A 113 15.45 9.38 -11.49
C VAL A 113 14.50 10.09 -12.46
N ILE A 114 13.90 11.22 -12.06
CA ILE A 114 13.07 12.03 -12.96
C ILE A 114 13.93 12.74 -14.01
N LEU A 115 15.07 13.36 -13.61
CA LEU A 115 15.95 14.04 -14.58
C LEU A 115 16.62 13.07 -15.57
N ARG A 116 16.96 11.83 -15.17
CA ARG A 116 17.53 10.84 -16.13
C ARG A 116 16.53 10.36 -17.18
N LYS A 117 15.23 10.35 -16.88
CA LYS A 117 14.21 9.99 -17.87
C LYS A 117 13.87 11.15 -18.80
N LEU A 118 13.95 12.40 -18.33
CA LEU A 118 13.69 13.59 -19.14
C LEU A 118 14.85 13.95 -20.09
N VAL A 119 16.11 13.72 -19.70
CA VAL A 119 17.27 14.01 -20.57
C VAL A 119 17.49 12.96 -21.68
N ASN A 120 16.95 11.75 -21.54
CA ASN A 120 17.06 10.71 -22.58
C ASN A 120 15.91 10.72 -23.61
N TYR A 121 15.00 11.68 -23.52
CA TYR A 121 13.88 11.88 -24.45
C TYR A 121 13.81 13.29 -25.03
N ALA A 122 14.87 14.11 -24.86
CA ALA A 122 15.08 15.39 -25.54
C ALA A 122 16.28 15.27 -26.48
#